data_AF-A0A957JEA3-F1
#
_entry.id   AF-A0A957JEA3-F1
#
_cell.length_a   1.000
_cell.length_b   1.000
_cell.length_c   1.000
_cell.angle_alpha   90.00
_cell.angle_beta   90.00
_cell.angle_gamma   90.00
#
_symmetry.space_group_name_H-M   'P 1'
#
loop_
_entity.id
_entity.type
_entity.pdbx_description
1 polymer ?
#
loop_
_entity_poly.entity_id
_entity_poly.type
_entity_poly.pdbx_seq_one_letter_code
_entity_poly.pdbx_strand_id
1 'polypeptide(L)'
;ASNGTMFPVWQRSDLLETKAQVYALTIDGTAKAYPLELLTAEEVVNDTLAGQELVLVARRGFVEADGQDRRFGPISYAAGAEVRVFARDGHTFTPGEALDELVDETGRIWTITEAALVSEDGAELPRISGHLAYWFGWFAFFPNTLVYGES
;
A
#
# COMPACT_ATOMS: atom_id res chain seq x y z
N ALA A 1 3.38 -35.64 29.47
CA ALA A 1 4.37 -34.76 28.83
C ALA A 1 3.62 -33.81 27.90
N SER A 2 3.62 -32.52 28.21
CA SER A 2 3.04 -31.47 27.38
C SER A 2 4.02 -31.12 26.26
N ASN A 3 3.69 -31.45 25.02
CA ASN A 3 4.42 -30.95 23.86
C ASN A 3 3.76 -29.64 23.44
N GLY A 4 4.16 -28.54 24.09
CA GLY A 4 3.74 -27.20 23.74
C GLY A 4 4.38 -26.81 22.42
N THR A 5 3.64 -26.97 21.32
CA THR A 5 4.00 -26.33 20.06
C THR A 5 3.73 -24.83 20.20
N MET A 6 4.82 -24.09 20.28
CA MET A 6 4.94 -22.65 20.30
C MET A 6 4.59 -22.13 18.89
N PHE A 7 3.69 -21.14 18.82
CA PHE A 7 3.15 -20.49 17.63
C PHE A 7 2.15 -21.32 16.81
N PRO A 8 0.84 -21.12 17.07
CA PRO A 8 -0.16 -21.68 16.19
C PRO A 8 -0.16 -20.94 14.85
N VAL A 9 -0.09 -21.73 13.78
CA VAL A 9 -0.24 -21.29 12.39
C VAL A 9 -1.71 -20.95 12.18
N TRP A 10 -2.12 -19.70 12.42
CA TRP A 10 -3.51 -19.28 12.23
C TRP A 10 -3.63 -18.33 11.04
N GLN A 11 -4.36 -18.83 10.03
CA GLN A 11 -4.95 -18.12 8.89
C GLN A 11 -4.01 -17.20 8.11
N ARG A 12 -3.27 -17.83 7.20
CA ARG A 12 -2.72 -17.17 6.03
C ARG A 12 -3.88 -16.60 5.22
N SER A 13 -3.84 -15.30 4.95
CA SER A 13 -4.33 -14.80 3.68
C SER A 13 -3.76 -15.70 2.58
N ASP A 14 -4.61 -16.28 1.72
CA ASP A 14 -4.15 -17.13 0.61
C ASP A 14 -3.34 -16.30 -0.42
N LEU A 15 -3.42 -14.97 -0.33
CA LEU A 15 -2.69 -14.02 -1.18
C LEU A 15 -1.29 -13.67 -0.68
N LEU A 16 -0.97 -13.84 0.62
CA LEU A 16 0.28 -13.32 1.20
C LEU A 16 1.20 -14.42 1.72
N GLU A 17 2.29 -14.65 1.00
CA GLU A 17 3.44 -15.36 1.55
C GLU A 17 4.03 -14.62 2.76
N THR A 18 4.73 -15.33 3.64
CA THR A 18 5.25 -14.77 4.90
C THR A 18 6.12 -13.52 4.68
N LYS A 19 6.85 -13.43 3.56
CA LYS A 19 7.73 -12.29 3.22
C LYS A 19 7.08 -11.28 2.28
N ALA A 20 5.79 -11.39 2.00
CA ALA A 20 5.10 -10.42 1.17
C ALA A 20 5.21 -9.01 1.78
N GLN A 21 5.52 -8.04 0.94
CA GLN A 21 5.52 -6.63 1.31
C GLN A 21 4.10 -6.08 1.15
N VAL A 22 3.66 -5.33 2.17
CA VAL A 22 2.37 -4.66 2.18
C VAL A 22 2.60 -3.19 2.47
N TYR A 23 1.73 -2.35 1.93
CA TYR A 23 1.49 -1.03 2.49
C TYR A 23 0.32 -1.13 3.46
N ALA A 24 0.51 -0.71 4.71
CA ALA A 24 -0.51 -0.83 5.73
C ALA A 24 -0.82 0.53 6.36
N LEU A 25 -2.09 0.71 6.73
CA LEU A 25 -2.55 1.86 7.50
C LEU A 25 -3.65 1.45 8.47
N THR A 26 -3.91 2.33 9.43
CA THR A 26 -4.96 2.16 10.43
C THR A 26 -5.75 3.45 10.53
N ILE A 27 -7.07 3.34 10.37
CA ILE A 27 -8.02 4.45 10.51
C ILE A 27 -9.08 4.01 11.50
N ASP A 28 -9.32 4.83 12.54
CA ASP A 28 -10.29 4.57 13.60
C ASP A 28 -10.19 3.15 14.19
N GLY A 29 -8.96 2.68 14.41
CA GLY A 29 -8.65 1.36 14.95
C GLY A 29 -8.83 0.20 13.97
N THR A 30 -9.28 0.45 12.74
CA THR A 30 -9.42 -0.54 11.68
C THR A 30 -8.14 -0.56 10.83
N ALA A 31 -7.43 -1.68 10.86
CA ALA A 31 -6.23 -1.88 10.06
C ALA A 31 -6.59 -2.47 8.68
N LYS A 32 -5.95 -1.95 7.62
CA LYS A 32 -5.99 -2.56 6.29
C LYS A 32 -4.59 -2.61 5.69
N ALA A 33 -4.26 -3.75 5.09
CA ALA A 33 -3.03 -3.99 4.38
C ALA A 33 -3.31 -4.16 2.89
N TYR A 34 -2.45 -3.57 2.08
CA TYR A 34 -2.52 -3.56 0.63
C TYR A 34 -1.28 -4.28 0.10
N PRO A 35 -1.44 -5.46 -0.53
CA PRO A 35 -0.32 -6.16 -1.13
C PRO A 35 0.40 -5.26 -2.14
N LEU A 36 1.72 -5.13 -2.01
CA LEU A 36 2.48 -4.18 -2.83
C LEU A 36 2.47 -4.55 -4.31
N GLU A 37 2.42 -5.85 -4.60
CA GLU A 37 2.25 -6.39 -5.95
C GLU A 37 0.95 -5.93 -6.60
N LEU A 38 -0.17 -5.91 -5.86
CA LEU A 38 -1.44 -5.41 -6.37
C LEU A 38 -1.41 -3.89 -6.55
N LEU A 39 -0.90 -3.14 -5.57
CA LEU A 39 -0.83 -1.69 -5.66
C LEU A 39 0.00 -1.22 -6.85
N THR A 40 1.17 -1.83 -7.08
CA THR A 40 2.05 -1.47 -8.19
C THR A 40 1.48 -1.90 -9.54
N ALA A 41 0.73 -3.00 -9.60
CA ALA A 41 0.04 -3.43 -10.82
C ALA A 41 -1.16 -2.54 -11.17
N GLU A 42 -1.91 -2.08 -10.17
CA GLU A 42 -3.09 -1.23 -10.36
C GLU A 42 -2.75 0.26 -10.47
N GLU A 43 -1.57 0.67 -10.01
CA GLU A 43 -1.03 2.04 -9.97
C GLU A 43 -1.81 3.04 -9.11
N VAL A 44 -3.13 3.02 -9.16
CA VAL A 44 -4.08 3.89 -8.46
C VAL A 44 -5.24 3.06 -7.94
N VAL A 45 -5.40 3.00 -6.62
CA VAL A 45 -6.47 2.25 -5.95
C VAL A 45 -7.37 3.21 -5.19
N ASN A 46 -8.64 3.28 -5.57
CA ASN A 46 -9.66 4.01 -4.84
C ASN A 46 -10.34 3.06 -3.85
N ASP A 47 -10.37 3.44 -2.57
CA ASP A 47 -10.85 2.55 -1.51
C ASP A 47 -11.59 3.34 -0.42
N THR A 48 -12.16 2.61 0.54
CA THR A 48 -12.79 3.16 1.73
C THR A 48 -12.44 2.31 2.94
N LEU A 49 -11.97 2.94 4.01
CA LEU A 49 -11.61 2.28 5.26
C LEU A 49 -12.22 3.05 6.43
N ALA A 50 -13.00 2.36 7.27
CA ALA A 50 -13.70 2.97 8.40
C ALA A 50 -14.53 4.22 8.03
N GLY A 51 -15.07 4.27 6.81
CA GLY A 51 -15.84 5.42 6.29
C GLY A 51 -14.97 6.57 5.76
N GLN A 52 -13.65 6.56 5.96
CA GLN A 52 -12.74 7.47 5.29
C GLN A 52 -12.50 6.99 3.87
N GLU A 53 -12.69 7.90 2.93
CA GLU A 53 -12.46 7.66 1.52
C GLU A 53 -10.99 7.95 1.15
N LEU A 54 -10.36 7.01 0.46
CA LEU A 54 -8.91 6.97 0.24
C LEU A 54 -8.56 6.77 -1.23
N VAL A 55 -7.44 7.35 -1.66
CA VAL A 55 -6.75 6.95 -2.89
C VAL A 55 -5.30 6.58 -2.56
N LEU A 56 -4.91 5.36 -2.93
CA LEU A 56 -3.53 4.88 -2.85
C LEU A 56 -2.87 4.99 -4.22
N VAL A 57 -1.62 5.43 -4.24
CA VAL A 57 -0.86 5.72 -5.47
C VAL A 57 0.49 5.03 -5.39
N ALA A 58 0.82 4.19 -6.38
CA ALA A 58 2.04 3.38 -6.44
C ALA A 58 2.63 3.31 -7.87
N ARG A 59 2.62 4.45 -8.58
CA ARG A 59 2.93 4.53 -10.03
C ARG A 59 4.39 4.34 -10.42
N ARG A 60 5.31 4.44 -9.47
CA ARG A 60 6.75 4.29 -9.72
C ARG A 60 7.24 2.84 -9.66
N GLY A 61 6.33 1.89 -9.44
CA GLY A 61 6.64 0.47 -9.37
C GLY A 61 7.56 0.12 -8.20
N PHE A 62 8.15 -1.07 -8.27
CA PHE A 62 9.11 -1.54 -7.27
C PHE A 62 10.47 -0.84 -7.41
N VAL A 63 11.08 -0.57 -6.26
CA VAL A 63 12.47 -0.16 -6.15
C VAL A 63 13.32 -1.42 -6.04
N GLU A 64 14.11 -1.71 -7.07
CA GLU A 64 15.06 -2.82 -7.06
C GLU A 64 16.37 -2.41 -6.40
N ALA A 65 16.91 -3.29 -5.55
CA ALA A 65 18.20 -3.12 -4.91
C ALA A 65 19.15 -4.26 -5.27
N ASP A 66 20.32 -3.89 -5.78
CA ASP A 66 21.39 -4.83 -6.08
C ASP A 66 22.35 -4.98 -4.89
N GLY A 67 22.76 -6.23 -4.65
CA GLY A 67 23.64 -6.60 -3.55
C GLY A 67 24.66 -7.67 -3.93
N GLN A 68 25.60 -7.92 -3.02
CA GLN A 68 26.59 -8.99 -3.12
C GLN A 68 26.42 -9.94 -1.94
N ASP A 69 25.94 -11.15 -2.21
CA ASP A 69 25.94 -12.24 -1.25
C ASP A 69 27.27 -13.00 -1.32
N ARG A 70 27.85 -13.31 -0.15
CA ARG A 70 29.16 -13.97 -0.07
C ARG A 70 29.16 -15.41 -0.60
N ARG A 71 28.01 -16.06 -0.69
CA ARG A 71 27.84 -17.45 -1.14
C ARG A 71 27.27 -17.52 -2.55
N PHE A 72 26.31 -16.66 -2.86
CA PHE A 72 25.56 -16.71 -4.12
C PHE A 72 26.02 -15.67 -5.15
N GLY A 73 26.90 -14.73 -4.77
CA GLY A 73 27.38 -13.67 -5.66
C GLY A 73 26.37 -12.53 -5.79
N PRO A 74 26.26 -11.88 -6.96
CA PRO A 74 25.30 -10.81 -7.18
C PRO A 74 23.86 -11.28 -6.93
N ILE A 75 23.10 -10.51 -6.16
CA ILE A 75 21.68 -10.72 -5.91
C ILE A 75 20.93 -9.41 -6.19
N SER A 76 19.68 -9.52 -6.64
CA SER A 76 18.77 -8.38 -6.79
C SER A 76 17.47 -8.71 -6.06
N TYR A 77 16.88 -7.73 -5.38
CA TYR A 77 15.62 -7.90 -4.67
C TYR A 77 14.81 -6.61 -4.60
N ALA A 78 13.48 -6.76 -4.59
CA ALA A 78 12.55 -5.66 -4.38
C ALA A 78 12.69 -5.08 -2.96
N ALA A 79 13.18 -3.85 -2.87
CA ALA A 79 13.37 -3.12 -1.63
C ALA A 79 12.08 -2.44 -1.12
N GLY A 80 11.03 -2.41 -1.94
CA GLY A 80 9.75 -1.76 -1.65
C GLY A 80 9.19 -1.08 -2.88
N ALA A 81 8.22 -0.19 -2.69
CA ALA A 81 7.69 0.69 -3.73
C ALA A 81 7.30 2.02 -3.09
N GLU A 82 7.29 3.07 -3.89
CA GLU A 82 6.84 4.38 -3.43
C GLU A 82 5.31 4.41 -3.41
N VAL A 83 4.73 4.29 -2.21
CA VAL A 83 3.29 4.33 -2.00
C VAL A 83 2.91 5.57 -1.21
N ARG A 84 1.93 6.31 -1.71
CA ARG A 84 1.26 7.40 -0.98
C ARG A 84 -0.23 7.14 -0.88
N VAL A 85 -0.84 7.63 0.19
CA VAL A 85 -2.28 7.58 0.41
C VAL A 85 -2.76 8.98 0.67
N PHE A 86 -3.88 9.37 0.05
CA PHE A 86 -4.51 10.66 0.23
C PHE A 86 -5.99 10.48 0.54
N ALA A 87 -6.59 11.47 1.19
CA ALA A 87 -8.04 11.58 1.20
C ALA A 87 -8.56 11.73 -0.24
N ARG A 88 -9.78 11.25 -0.52
CA ARG A 88 -10.42 11.49 -1.84
C ARG A 88 -11.64 12.42 -1.80
N ASP A 89 -12.24 12.67 -0.63
CA ASP A 89 -13.42 13.56 -0.43
C ASP A 89 -14.46 13.50 -1.56
N GLY A 90 -14.87 12.30 -1.95
CA GLY A 90 -15.89 12.03 -2.96
C GLY A 90 -15.35 11.78 -4.37
N HIS A 91 -14.11 12.19 -4.66
CA HIS A 91 -13.50 12.00 -5.97
C HIS A 91 -13.19 10.54 -6.26
N THR A 92 -13.11 10.19 -7.53
CA THR A 92 -12.55 8.92 -8.02
C THR A 92 -11.41 9.23 -8.97
N PHE A 93 -10.23 8.69 -8.68
CA PHE A 93 -9.02 9.00 -9.43
C PHE A 93 -8.61 7.88 -10.37
N THR A 94 -8.06 8.26 -11.51
CA THR A 94 -7.33 7.40 -12.44
C THR A 94 -5.91 7.94 -12.66
N PRO A 95 -4.95 7.12 -13.15
CA PRO A 95 -3.63 7.60 -13.54
C PRO A 95 -3.70 8.75 -14.55
N GLY A 96 -2.94 9.83 -14.33
CA GLY A 96 -2.71 10.89 -15.31
C GLY A 96 -1.58 10.56 -16.29
N GLU A 97 -1.35 11.45 -17.26
CA GLU A 97 -0.30 11.28 -18.27
C GLU A 97 1.10 11.30 -17.65
N ALA A 98 1.40 12.25 -16.76
CA ALA A 98 2.66 12.26 -16.02
C ALA A 98 2.57 11.38 -14.77
N LEU A 99 3.71 10.81 -14.32
CA LEU A 99 3.77 9.94 -13.13
C LEU A 99 3.29 10.61 -11.83
N ASP A 100 3.40 11.95 -11.78
CA ASP A 100 2.97 12.77 -10.64
C ASP A 100 1.57 13.37 -10.83
N GLU A 101 0.77 12.83 -11.74
CA GLU A 101 -0.60 13.28 -11.99
C GLU A 101 -1.61 12.18 -11.75
N LEU A 102 -2.75 12.58 -11.20
CA LEU A 102 -4.01 11.84 -11.22
C LEU A 102 -5.06 12.66 -11.97
N VAL A 103 -6.07 11.98 -12.48
CA VAL A 103 -7.24 12.60 -13.13
C VAL A 103 -8.48 12.17 -12.36
N ASP A 104 -9.32 13.13 -11.96
CA ASP A 104 -10.59 12.83 -11.29
C ASP A 104 -11.72 12.48 -12.27
N GLU A 105 -12.90 12.15 -11.76
CA GLU A 105 -14.07 11.76 -12.54
C GLU A 105 -14.58 12.84 -13.50
N THR A 106 -14.18 14.10 -13.31
CA THR A 106 -14.55 15.24 -14.18
C THR A 106 -13.51 15.51 -15.27
N GLY A 107 -12.38 14.80 -15.25
CA GLY A 107 -11.26 15.02 -16.16
C GLY A 107 -10.27 16.09 -15.67
N ARG A 108 -10.40 16.55 -14.42
CA ARG A 108 -9.49 17.55 -13.84
C ARG A 108 -8.21 16.87 -13.36
N ILE A 109 -7.08 17.55 -13.56
CA ILE A 109 -5.76 17.07 -13.18
C ILE A 109 -5.45 17.45 -11.73
N TRP A 110 -4.86 16.50 -11.02
CA TRP A 110 -4.37 16.65 -9.66
C TRP A 110 -2.89 16.26 -9.59
N THR A 111 -2.06 17.17 -9.10
CA THR A 111 -0.63 16.94 -8.90
C THR A 111 -0.40 16.21 -7.58
N ILE A 112 0.34 15.10 -7.63
CA ILE A 112 0.80 14.34 -6.48
C ILE A 112 1.99 15.06 -5.86
N THR A 113 1.82 15.54 -4.62
CA THR A 113 2.91 16.11 -3.83
C THR A 113 3.19 15.24 -2.59
N GLU A 114 4.22 15.59 -1.84
CA GLU A 114 4.55 14.88 -0.60
C GLU A 114 3.50 15.07 0.50
N ALA A 115 2.78 16.19 0.49
CA ALA A 115 1.83 16.59 1.53
C ALA A 115 0.36 16.40 1.15
N ALA A 116 0.02 16.51 -0.15
CA ALA A 116 -1.35 16.48 -0.63
C ALA A 116 -1.44 16.13 -2.14
N LEU A 117 -2.63 15.75 -2.60
CA LEU A 117 -3.02 15.97 -4.00
C LEU A 117 -3.45 17.42 -4.15
N VAL A 118 -2.95 18.11 -5.15
CA VAL A 118 -3.25 19.52 -5.41
C VAL A 118 -3.87 19.65 -6.79
N SER A 119 -5.11 20.12 -6.88
CA SER A 119 -5.78 20.35 -8.16
C SER A 119 -5.26 21.61 -8.85
N GLU A 120 -5.54 21.74 -10.14
CA GLU A 120 -5.22 22.95 -10.92
C GLU A 120 -5.88 24.24 -10.38
N ASP A 121 -7.03 24.13 -9.70
CA ASP A 121 -7.75 25.25 -9.07
C ASP A 121 -7.34 25.50 -7.61
N GLY A 122 -6.37 24.74 -7.08
CA GLY A 122 -5.77 24.93 -5.76
C GLY A 122 -6.53 24.25 -4.61
N ALA A 123 -7.46 23.35 -4.90
CA ALA A 123 -8.00 22.44 -3.89
C ALA A 123 -6.93 21.42 -3.47
N GLU A 124 -6.92 21.06 -2.20
CA GLU A 124 -5.95 20.13 -1.63
C GLU A 124 -6.63 18.96 -0.94
N LEU A 125 -6.14 17.75 -1.19
CA LEU A 125 -6.53 16.54 -0.47
C LEU A 125 -5.33 16.00 0.32
N PRO A 126 -5.37 16.02 1.66
CA PRO A 126 -4.20 15.77 2.48
C PRO A 126 -3.73 14.32 2.39
N ARG A 127 -2.42 14.14 2.55
CA ARG A 127 -1.81 12.82 2.71
C ARG A 127 -2.23 12.17 4.02
N ILE A 128 -2.52 10.89 3.95
CA ILE A 128 -2.83 10.03 5.07
C ILE A 128 -1.60 9.19 5.42
N SER A 129 -1.37 8.99 6.71
CA SER A 129 -0.25 8.18 7.19
C SER A 129 -0.49 6.69 6.91
N GLY A 130 0.52 6.08 6.32
CA GLY A 130 0.66 4.64 6.16
C GLY A 130 2.14 4.28 6.05
N HIS A 131 2.44 3.00 6.00
CA HIS A 131 3.84 2.55 6.00
C HIS A 131 4.00 1.21 5.30
N LEU A 132 5.18 1.02 4.72
CA LEU A 132 5.62 -0.26 4.20
C LEU A 132 5.97 -1.19 5.36
N ALA A 133 5.50 -2.43 5.27
CA ALA A 133 5.81 -3.47 6.23
C ALA A 133 5.92 -4.83 5.53
N TYR A 134 6.65 -5.74 6.16
CA TYR A 134 6.50 -7.15 5.83
C TYR A 134 5.27 -7.72 6.52
N TRP A 135 4.47 -8.51 5.80
CA TRP A 135 3.20 -9.05 6.29
C TRP A 135 3.34 -9.78 7.63
N PHE A 136 4.35 -10.65 7.77
CA PHE A 136 4.57 -11.38 9.03
C PHE A 136 4.77 -10.47 10.25
N GLY A 137 5.43 -9.33 10.06
CA GLY A 137 5.72 -8.38 11.12
C GLY A 137 4.49 -7.57 11.47
N TRP A 138 3.76 -7.10 10.45
CA TRP A 138 2.52 -6.34 10.63
C TRP A 138 1.44 -7.16 11.34
N PHE A 139 1.16 -8.35 10.81
CA PHE A 139 0.07 -9.20 11.31
C PHE A 139 0.23 -9.60 12.78
N ALA A 140 1.48 -9.72 13.26
CA ALA A 140 1.75 -10.03 14.67
C ALA A 140 1.21 -8.96 15.64
N PHE A 141 1.10 -7.70 15.21
CA PHE A 141 0.55 -6.60 16.01
C PHE A 141 -0.89 -6.24 15.65
N PHE A 142 -1.32 -6.53 14.41
CA PHE A 142 -2.65 -6.21 13.90
C PHE A 142 -3.33 -7.45 13.30
N PRO A 143 -3.75 -8.43 14.13
CA PRO A 143 -4.24 -9.73 13.65
C PRO A 143 -5.61 -9.66 12.95
N ASN A 144 -6.39 -8.60 13.20
CA ASN A 144 -7.69 -8.37 12.55
C ASN A 144 -7.58 -7.43 11.34
N THR A 145 -6.44 -7.45 10.65
CA THR A 145 -6.19 -6.60 9.48
C THR A 145 -7.02 -7.07 8.29
N LEU A 146 -7.76 -6.15 7.67
CA LEU A 146 -8.37 -6.39 6.36
C LEU A 146 -7.28 -6.44 5.28
N VAL A 147 -7.41 -7.32 4.30
CA VAL A 147 -6.46 -7.41 3.18
C VAL A 147 -7.16 -6.97 1.90
N TYR A 148 -6.57 -6.00 1.19
CA TYR A 148 -7.08 -5.59 -0.11
C TYR A 148 -6.92 -6.73 -1.13
N GLY A 149 -7.98 -6.98 -1.90
CA GLY A 149 -8.02 -8.06 -2.88
C GLY A 149 -8.49 -9.42 -2.34
N GLU A 150 -8.67 -9.58 -1.02
CA GLU A 150 -9.33 -10.76 -0.45
C GLU A 150 -10.85 -10.56 -0.36
N SER A 151 -11.58 -11.61 -0.74
CA SER A 151 -13.04 -11.73 -0.67
C SER A 151 -13.50 -12.47 0.57
#